data_AF-A0A1E4GUR8-F1
#
_entry.id   AF-A0A1E4GUR8-F1
#
_cell.length_a   1.000
_cell.length_b   1.000
_cell.length_c   1.000
_cell.angle_alpha   90.00
_cell.angle_beta   90.00
_cell.angle_gamma   90.00
#
_symmetry.space_group_name_H-M   'P 1'
#
loop_
_entity.id
_entity.type
_entity.pdbx_description
1 polymer ?
#
loop_
_entity_poly.entity_id
_entity_poly.type
_entity_poly.pdbx_seq_one_letter_code
_entity_poly.pdbx_strand_id
1 'polypeptide(L)'
;MSDLTDQELIAALRAMSGEDEMIHTLPWPLIKRLLSLAADRLEAQGWKPIESAPKDGTRVLVTRWPRTGHTDPTKIAWCYADSPAFKEWRIRLNKGLRYDPTHWRPLPAPPSEEA
;
A
#
# COMPACT_ATOMS: atom_id res chain seq x y z
N MET A 1 17.20 17.93 -21.69
CA MET A 1 17.02 16.70 -20.90
C MET A 1 15.62 16.22 -21.18
N SER A 2 15.46 15.09 -21.89
CA SER A 2 14.14 14.59 -22.27
C SER A 2 13.36 14.23 -21.01
N ASP A 3 12.16 14.80 -20.84
CA ASP A 3 11.26 14.41 -19.76
C ASP A 3 10.86 12.94 -19.99
N LEU A 4 11.26 12.07 -19.05
CA LEU A 4 10.80 10.68 -19.04
C LEU A 4 9.29 10.67 -18.88
N THR A 5 8.60 9.90 -19.71
CA THR A 5 7.17 9.70 -19.60
C THR A 5 6.83 8.98 -18.29
N ASP A 6 5.61 9.16 -17.80
CA ASP A 6 5.18 8.52 -16.55
C ASP A 6 5.27 6.98 -16.62
N GLN A 7 5.11 6.39 -17.82
CA GLN A 7 5.30 4.96 -18.04
C GLN A 7 6.77 4.53 -17.96
N GLU A 8 7.70 5.32 -18.50
CA GLU A 8 9.14 5.06 -18.41
C GLU A 8 9.66 5.20 -16.98
N LEU A 9 9.14 6.16 -16.22
CA LEU A 9 9.46 6.37 -14.81
C LEU A 9 9.02 5.16 -13.95
N ILE A 10 7.83 4.63 -14.23
CA ILE A 10 7.30 3.45 -13.54
C ILE A 10 8.03 2.17 -13.97
N ALA A 11 8.39 2.05 -15.26
CA ALA A 11 9.17 0.92 -15.77
C ALA A 11 10.58 0.89 -15.18
N ALA A 12 11.24 2.05 -15.07
CA ALA A 12 12.53 2.20 -14.41
C ALA A 12 12.46 1.74 -12.95
N LEU A 13 11.41 2.13 -12.20
CA LEU A 13 11.23 1.67 -10.82
C LEU A 13 10.99 0.16 -10.69
N ARG A 14 10.26 -0.45 -11.62
CA ARG A 14 10.08 -1.91 -11.64
C ARG A 14 11.38 -2.64 -11.93
N ALA A 15 12.19 -2.10 -12.84
CA ALA A 15 13.53 -2.62 -13.13
C ALA A 15 14.48 -2.45 -11.94
N MET A 16 14.30 -1.40 -11.13
CA MET A 16 15.02 -1.16 -9.88
C MET A 16 14.45 -1.96 -8.69
N SER A 17 13.34 -2.68 -8.86
CA SER A 17 12.70 -3.46 -7.79
C SER A 17 13.44 -4.77 -7.53
N GLY A 18 14.54 -4.62 -6.80
CA GLY A 18 15.48 -5.66 -6.39
C GLY A 18 16.62 -5.10 -5.56
N GLU A 19 16.89 -3.79 -5.67
CA GLU A 19 17.96 -3.09 -4.97
C GLU A 19 17.36 -1.96 -4.11
N ASP A 20 16.96 -2.30 -2.87
CA ASP A 20 16.37 -1.41 -1.85
C ASP A 20 17.23 -0.15 -1.58
N GLU A 21 18.51 -0.17 -1.99
CA GLU A 21 19.48 0.90 -1.78
C GLU A 21 19.35 2.08 -2.76
N MET A 22 18.68 1.91 -3.92
CA MET A 22 18.68 2.96 -4.96
C MET A 22 17.53 3.97 -4.91
N ILE A 23 16.43 3.71 -4.19
CA ILE A 23 15.34 4.71 -4.09
C ILE A 23 15.79 5.94 -3.28
N HIS A 24 16.64 5.74 -2.28
CA HIS A 24 17.17 6.81 -1.43
C HIS A 24 18.23 7.68 -2.12
N THR A 25 18.76 7.26 -3.28
CA THR A 25 19.75 8.03 -4.05
C THR A 25 19.11 8.95 -5.10
N LEU A 26 17.80 8.84 -5.31
CA LEU A 26 17.06 9.72 -6.21
C LEU A 26 16.80 11.09 -5.54
N PRO A 27 16.81 12.20 -6.32
CA PRO A 27 16.42 13.51 -5.81
C PRO A 27 14.98 13.50 -5.29
N TRP A 28 14.74 14.17 -4.16
CA TRP A 28 13.42 14.22 -3.52
C TRP A 28 12.26 14.67 -4.43
N PRO A 29 12.41 15.66 -5.34
CA PRO A 29 11.34 16.00 -6.28
C PRO A 29 10.93 14.85 -7.20
N LEU A 30 11.90 14.03 -7.62
CA LEU A 30 11.65 12.85 -8.45
C LEU A 30 10.94 11.77 -7.65
N ILE A 31 11.37 11.54 -6.40
CA ILE A 31 10.68 10.62 -5.47
C ILE A 31 9.23 11.06 -5.27
N LYS A 32 8.95 12.35 -5.02
CA LYS A 32 7.58 12.86 -4.87
C LYS A 32 6.72 12.62 -6.10
N ARG A 33 7.24 12.92 -7.30
CA ARG A 33 6.51 12.69 -8.55
C ARG A 33 6.18 11.21 -8.72
N LEU A 34 7.12 10.33 -8.39
CA LEU A 34 6.94 8.88 -8.41
C LEU A 34 5.87 8.39 -7.41
N LEU A 35 5.85 8.95 -6.20
CA LEU A 35 4.83 8.66 -5.20
C LEU A 35 3.43 9.02 -5.72
N SER A 36 3.30 10.20 -6.34
CA SER A 36 2.02 10.67 -6.90
C SER A 36 1.49 9.75 -7.99
N LEU A 37 2.31 9.45 -9.00
CA LEU A 37 1.92 8.58 -10.12
C LEU A 37 1.51 7.19 -9.67
N ALA A 38 2.18 6.68 -8.63
CA ALA A 38 1.85 5.39 -8.07
C ALA A 38 0.54 5.40 -7.28
N ALA A 39 0.24 6.47 -6.54
CA ALA A 39 -1.04 6.64 -5.87
C ALA A 39 -2.18 6.67 -6.90
N ASP A 40 -2.07 7.49 -7.95
CA ASP A 40 -3.07 7.57 -9.02
C ASP A 40 -3.34 6.19 -9.67
N ARG A 41 -2.28 5.40 -9.87
CA ARG A 41 -2.39 4.06 -10.45
C ARG A 41 -3.03 3.05 -9.50
N LEU A 42 -2.79 3.16 -8.20
CA LEU A 42 -3.44 2.34 -7.19
C LEU A 42 -4.93 2.67 -7.14
N GLU A 43 -5.29 3.95 -7.16
CA GLU A 43 -6.67 4.40 -7.24
C GLU A 43 -7.40 3.87 -8.48
N ALA A 44 -6.75 3.90 -9.65
CA ALA A 44 -7.28 3.30 -10.88
C ALA A 44 -7.52 1.78 -10.79
N GLN A 45 -6.87 1.08 -9.84
CA GLN A 45 -7.05 -0.36 -9.57
C GLN A 45 -8.04 -0.65 -8.44
N GLY A 46 -8.77 0.37 -7.97
CA GLY A 46 -9.76 0.24 -6.90
C GLY A 46 -9.16 0.25 -5.49
N TRP A 47 -7.87 0.60 -5.34
CA TRP A 47 -7.32 0.97 -4.04
C TRP A 47 -7.79 2.37 -3.65
N LYS A 48 -7.81 2.65 -2.36
CA LYS A 48 -8.24 3.93 -1.79
C LYS A 48 -7.22 4.39 -0.74
N PRO A 49 -7.08 5.70 -0.48
CA PRO A 49 -6.22 6.21 0.59
C PRO A 49 -6.56 5.57 1.94
N ILE A 50 -5.55 5.18 2.72
CA ILE A 50 -5.73 4.45 3.98
C ILE A 50 -6.60 5.19 5.00
N GLU A 51 -6.63 6.51 4.95
CA GLU A 51 -7.43 7.38 5.81
C GLU A 51 -8.93 7.16 5.62
N SER A 52 -9.33 6.69 4.43
CA SER A 52 -10.71 6.35 4.07
C SER A 52 -11.11 4.91 4.41
N ALA A 53 -10.21 4.13 5.01
CA ALA A 53 -10.50 2.73 5.36
C ALA A 53 -11.63 2.61 6.39
N PRO A 54 -12.47 1.56 6.28
CA PRO A 54 -13.54 1.33 7.24
C PRO A 54 -12.95 1.07 8.63
N LYS A 55 -13.46 1.82 9.62
CA LYS A 55 -13.05 1.77 11.04
C LYS A 55 -14.12 1.05 11.87
N ASP A 56 -14.69 -0.01 11.34
CA ASP A 56 -15.82 -0.74 11.92
C ASP A 56 -15.51 -2.23 12.16
N GLY A 57 -14.25 -2.64 12.00
CA GLY A 57 -13.84 -4.05 12.06
C GLY A 57 -13.92 -4.78 10.72
N THR A 58 -14.36 -4.12 9.64
CA THR A 58 -14.36 -4.70 8.30
C THR A 58 -12.95 -5.10 7.88
N ARG A 59 -12.84 -6.28 7.28
CA ARG A 59 -11.57 -6.81 6.78
C ARG A 59 -11.26 -6.21 5.42
N VAL A 60 -10.04 -5.69 5.26
CA VAL A 60 -9.55 -5.06 4.04
C VAL A 60 -8.17 -5.61 3.67
N LEU A 61 -7.80 -5.46 2.40
CA LEU A 61 -6.41 -5.59 1.99
C LEU A 61 -5.72 -4.23 2.16
N VAL A 62 -4.49 -4.24 2.67
CA VAL A 62 -3.61 -3.06 2.69
C VAL A 62 -2.31 -3.32 1.98
N THR A 63 -1.70 -2.26 1.49
CA THR A 63 -0.38 -2.28 0.87
C THR A 63 0.42 -1.05 1.25
N ARG A 64 1.74 -1.14 1.11
CA ARG A 64 2.64 0.00 1.15
C ARG A 64 3.36 0.10 -0.18
N TRP A 65 3.26 1.28 -0.77
CA TRP A 65 4.01 1.66 -1.95
C TRP A 65 4.82 2.92 -1.67
N PRO A 66 6.00 3.12 -2.29
CA PRO A 66 6.87 2.18 -2.98
C PRO A 66 7.84 1.58 -1.96
N ARG A 67 7.75 0.27 -1.71
CA ARG A 67 8.88 -0.46 -1.13
C ARG A 67 9.06 -1.76 -1.89
N THR A 68 10.28 -1.97 -2.35
CA THR A 68 10.66 -3.12 -3.17
C THR A 68 11.12 -4.21 -2.23
N GLY A 69 10.16 -5.00 -1.78
CA GLY A 69 10.38 -6.13 -0.89
C GLY A 69 9.01 -6.69 -0.57
N HIS A 70 8.76 -7.92 -1.03
CA HIS A 70 7.49 -8.64 -0.94
C HIS A 70 6.62 -8.20 0.23
N THR A 71 5.55 -7.47 -0.07
CA THR A 71 4.36 -7.53 0.77
C THR A 71 3.21 -7.73 -0.16
N ASP A 72 2.87 -9.01 -0.38
CA ASP A 72 1.53 -9.35 -0.83
C ASP A 72 0.51 -8.52 -0.02
N PRO A 73 -0.56 -8.02 -0.67
CA PRO A 73 -1.64 -7.33 -0.01
C PRO A 73 -1.99 -8.00 1.32
N THR A 74 -1.76 -7.29 2.43
CA THR A 74 -1.92 -7.88 3.76
C THR A 74 -3.36 -7.69 4.21
N LYS A 75 -4.02 -8.77 4.62
CA LYS A 75 -5.37 -8.71 5.17
C LYS A 75 -5.35 -8.18 6.61
N ILE A 76 -6.05 -7.07 6.86
CA ILE A 76 -6.19 -6.47 8.19
C ILE A 76 -7.64 -6.15 8.51
N ALA A 77 -7.92 -5.80 9.77
CA ALA A 77 -9.13 -5.09 10.17
C ALA A 77 -8.78 -4.00 11.18
N TRP A 78 -9.41 -2.83 11.08
CA TRP A 78 -9.29 -1.77 12.08
C TRP A 78 -10.31 -2.00 13.19
N CYS A 79 -9.88 -1.98 14.45
CA CYS A 79 -10.78 -2.10 15.60
C CYS A 79 -10.39 -1.12 16.69
N TYR A 80 -11.38 -0.60 17.41
CA TYR A 80 -11.13 0.13 18.64
C TYR A 80 -10.88 -0.89 19.77
N ALA A 81 -9.69 -0.83 20.36
CA ALA A 81 -9.38 -1.60 21.56
C ALA A 81 -9.89 -0.82 22.77
N ASP A 82 -10.92 -1.33 23.43
CA ASP A 82 -11.43 -0.81 24.70
C ASP A 82 -11.12 -1.82 25.81
N SER A 83 -9.95 -1.65 26.43
CA SER A 83 -9.44 -2.51 27.49
C SER A 83 -8.69 -1.67 28.53
N PRO A 84 -8.45 -2.16 29.75
CA PRO A 84 -7.64 -1.44 30.74
C PRO A 84 -6.22 -1.11 30.24
N ALA A 85 -5.66 -1.94 29.35
CA ALA A 85 -4.33 -1.74 28.78
C ALA A 85 -4.32 -0.77 27.60
N PHE A 86 -5.42 -0.64 26.86
CA PHE A 86 -5.48 0.10 25.60
C PHE A 86 -6.86 0.73 25.39
N LYS A 87 -6.89 2.02 25.04
CA LYS A 87 -8.09 2.79 24.67
C LYS A 87 -7.87 3.55 23.36
N GLU A 88 -7.56 2.82 22.30
CA GLU A 88 -7.17 3.41 21.02
C GLU A 88 -7.56 2.56 19.81
N TRP A 89 -7.58 3.18 18.64
CA TRP A 89 -7.75 2.50 17.36
C TRP A 89 -6.51 1.69 17.02
N ARG A 90 -6.70 0.42 16.66
CA ARG A 90 -5.61 -0.51 16.37
C ARG A 90 -5.92 -1.41 15.18
N ILE A 91 -4.86 -1.98 14.65
CA ILE A 91 -4.94 -2.99 13.60
C ILE A 91 -5.02 -4.36 14.24
N ARG A 92 -6.08 -5.11 13.91
CA ARG A 92 -6.23 -6.51 14.30
C ARG A 92 -5.47 -7.40 13.33
N LEU A 93 -4.31 -7.87 13.78
CA LEU A 93 -3.45 -8.80 13.06
C LEU A 93 -2.97 -9.90 14.00
N ASN A 94 -2.80 -11.12 13.48
CA ASN A 94 -2.16 -12.19 14.25
C ASN A 94 -0.69 -11.88 14.61
N LYS A 95 -0.02 -10.94 13.91
CA LYS A 95 1.41 -10.63 14.09
C LYS A 95 1.81 -9.14 13.97
N GLY A 96 0.85 -8.20 13.93
CA GLY A 96 1.11 -6.77 13.65
C GLY A 96 1.50 -6.48 12.19
N LEU A 97 1.39 -5.22 11.74
CA LEU A 97 1.88 -4.81 10.42
C LEU A 97 3.38 -4.53 10.52
N ARG A 98 4.17 -5.01 9.55
CA ARG A 98 5.61 -4.72 9.46
C ARG A 98 5.90 -3.34 8.85
N TYR A 99 4.87 -2.58 8.49
CA TYR A 99 4.97 -1.32 7.76
C TYR A 99 3.71 -0.47 7.93
N ASP A 100 3.83 0.83 7.70
CA ASP A 100 2.68 1.74 7.66
C ASP A 100 1.97 1.62 6.29
N PRO A 101 0.71 1.14 6.25
CA PRO A 101 -0.02 1.00 5.00
C PRO A 101 -0.43 2.37 4.48
N THR A 102 -0.34 2.57 3.17
CA THR A 102 -0.74 3.84 2.53
C THR A 102 -2.06 3.73 1.80
N HIS A 103 -2.47 2.53 1.41
CA HIS A 103 -3.70 2.29 0.66
C HIS A 103 -4.42 1.03 1.13
N TRP A 104 -5.74 0.99 0.91
CA TRP A 104 -6.58 -0.17 1.18
C TRP A 104 -7.50 -0.51 0.02
N ARG A 105 -8.04 -1.72 -0.02
CA ARG A 105 -9.20 -2.10 -0.84
C ARG A 105 -10.06 -3.16 -0.15
N PRO A 106 -11.34 -3.32 -0.53
CA PRO A 106 -12.15 -4.46 -0.07
C PRO A 106 -11.48 -5.78 -0.44
N LEU A 107 -11.78 -6.84 0.34
CA LEU A 107 -11.42 -8.19 -0.09
C LEU A 107 -12.09 -8.49 -1.43
N PRO A 108 -11.39 -9.11 -2.39
CA PRO A 108 -12.05 -9.62 -3.58
C PRO A 108 -13.12 -10.62 -3.17
N ALA A 109 -14.17 -10.75 -3.99
CA ALA A 109 -15.08 -11.88 -3.86
C ALA A 109 -14.25 -13.18 -3.91
N PRO A 110 -14.64 -14.22 -3.16
CA PRO A 110 -14.06 -15.53 -3.37
C PRO A 110 -14.19 -15.89 -4.86
N PRO A 111 -13.19 -16.56 -5.45
CA PRO A 111 -13.32 -17.04 -6.82
C PRO A 111 -14.61 -17.87 -6.94
N SER A 112 -15.38 -17.64 -8.00
CA SER A 112 -16.48 -18.54 -8.34
C SER A 112 -15.89 -19.94 -8.54
N GLU A 113 -16.53 -20.96 -7.99
CA GLU A 113 -16.22 -22.35 -8.30
C GLU A 113 -16.58 -22.62 -9.77
N GLU A 114 -15.70 -22.23 -10.68
CA GLU A 114 -15.67 -22.79 -12.03
C GLU A 114 -14.42 -23.65 -12.13
N ALA A 115 -14.66 -24.96 -12.03
CA ALA A 115 -13.71 -26.03 -12.29
C ALA A 115 -13.64 -26.34 -13.79
#